data_AF-A0A7J4T0V0-F1
#
_entry.id   AF-A0A7J4T0V0-F1
#
_cell.length_a   1.000
_cell.length_b   1.000
_cell.length_c   1.000
_cell.angle_alpha   90.00
_cell.angle_beta   90.00
_cell.angle_gamma   90.00
#
_symmetry.space_group_name_H-M   'P 1'
#
loop_
_entity.id
_entity.type
_entity.pdbx_description
1 polymer ?
#
loop_
_entity_poly.entity_id
_entity_poly.type
_entity_poly.pdbx_seq_one_letter_code
_entity_poly.pdbx_strand_id
1 'polypeptide(L)'
;MDDEFYEDDFEDEEVLENAVLCPTCEDVTSHQILREKEAGRGKDYLLRCEQCSTVHEIQFRAPPLKRVPFMLTDGPNSYMATVDLDSDEWLDIDDVF
;
A
#
# COMPACT_ATOMS: atom_id res chain seq x y z
N MET A 1 29.92 26.30 -36.17
CA MET A 1 29.50 26.19 -34.77
C MET A 1 28.22 25.38 -34.83
N ASP A 2 28.40 24.10 -34.56
CA ASP A 2 27.40 23.04 -34.63
C ASP A 2 26.34 23.28 -33.54
N ASP A 3 25.13 23.61 -33.98
CA ASP A 3 23.92 23.65 -33.16
C ASP A 3 23.13 22.37 -33.49
N GLU A 4 23.73 21.22 -33.20
CA GLU A 4 22.98 19.96 -33.08
C GLU A 4 22.21 20.05 -31.77
N PHE A 5 20.95 20.51 -31.89
CA PHE A 5 19.93 20.40 -30.85
C PHE A 5 19.89 18.94 -30.38
N TYR A 6 20.19 18.72 -29.10
CA TYR A 6 19.99 17.45 -28.41
C TYR A 6 18.52 17.04 -28.59
N GLU A 7 18.25 16.14 -29.52
CA GLU A 7 16.98 15.42 -29.61
C GLU A 7 16.85 14.59 -28.32
N ASP A 8 16.14 15.18 -27.37
CA ASP A 8 15.37 14.59 -26.28
C ASP A 8 15.33 13.04 -26.32
N ASP A 9 16.37 12.40 -25.76
CA ASP A 9 16.54 10.95 -25.61
C ASP A 9 15.64 10.40 -24.49
N PHE A 10 14.40 10.89 -24.40
CA PHE A 10 13.38 10.29 -23.57
C PHE A 10 12.83 9.08 -24.33
N GLU A 11 13.64 8.03 -24.40
CA GLU A 11 13.19 6.69 -24.80
C GLU A 11 11.89 6.38 -24.07
N ASP A 12 10.86 5.97 -24.83
CA ASP A 12 9.53 5.61 -24.34
C ASP A 12 9.61 4.74 -23.06
N GLU A 13 9.45 5.35 -21.89
CA GLU A 13 9.47 4.63 -20.62
C GLU A 13 8.24 3.70 -20.57
N GLU A 14 8.47 2.40 -20.74
CA GLU A 14 7.42 1.39 -20.82
C GLU A 14 6.69 1.29 -19.47
N VAL A 15 5.49 1.87 -19.40
CA VAL A 15 4.66 1.85 -18.18
C VAL A 15 4.05 0.45 -18.01
N LEU A 16 4.48 -0.26 -16.97
CA LEU A 16 3.91 -1.55 -16.60
C LEU A 16 2.53 -1.39 -15.96
N GLU A 17 1.47 -1.81 -16.66
CA GLU A 17 0.12 -1.87 -16.10
C GLU A 17 0.00 -2.96 -15.03
N ASN A 18 -0.72 -2.64 -13.93
CA ASN A 18 -0.99 -3.58 -12.83
C ASN A 18 0.29 -4.24 -12.25
N ALA A 19 1.36 -3.47 -12.15
CA ALA A 19 2.64 -3.92 -11.63
C ALA A 19 2.54 -4.29 -10.13
N VAL A 20 2.80 -5.55 -9.81
CA VAL A 20 2.88 -6.05 -8.42
C VAL A 20 4.01 -7.06 -8.28
N LEU A 21 4.51 -7.25 -7.06
CA LEU A 21 5.51 -8.26 -6.74
C LEU A 21 4.94 -9.67 -6.98
N CYS A 22 5.54 -10.43 -7.90
CA CYS A 22 5.16 -11.82 -8.13
C CYS A 22 5.84 -12.73 -7.10
N PRO A 23 5.11 -13.60 -6.39
CA PRO A 23 5.72 -14.52 -5.41
C PRO A 23 6.59 -15.62 -6.05
N THR A 24 6.45 -15.86 -7.36
CA THR A 24 7.22 -16.87 -8.10
C THR A 24 8.41 -16.26 -8.83
N CYS A 25 8.26 -15.06 -9.41
CA CYS A 25 9.38 -14.37 -10.06
C CYS A 25 10.29 -13.65 -9.07
N GLU A 26 9.80 -13.40 -7.86
CA GLU A 26 10.49 -12.59 -6.82
C GLU A 26 10.85 -11.18 -7.32
N ASP A 27 10.06 -10.67 -8.28
CA ASP A 27 10.27 -9.37 -8.92
C ASP A 27 8.92 -8.69 -9.22
N VAL A 28 8.95 -7.38 -9.50
CA VAL A 28 7.77 -6.59 -9.87
C VAL A 28 7.48 -6.84 -11.35
N THR A 29 6.30 -7.40 -11.64
CA THR A 29 5.90 -7.75 -13.01
C THR A 29 4.49 -7.27 -13.30
N SER A 30 4.13 -7.14 -14.59
CA SER A 30 2.74 -6.96 -15.00
C SER A 30 1.90 -8.20 -14.67
N HIS A 31 0.65 -7.96 -14.31
CA HIS A 31 -0.31 -9.01 -13.95
C HIS A 31 -1.69 -8.74 -14.57
N GLN A 32 -2.32 -9.80 -15.06
CA GLN A 32 -3.71 -9.77 -15.51
C GLN A 32 -4.65 -9.95 -14.31
N ILE A 33 -5.63 -9.06 -14.15
CA ILE A 33 -6.68 -9.20 -13.14
C ILE A 33 -7.73 -10.22 -13.61
N LEU A 34 -7.83 -11.35 -12.92
CA LEU A 34 -8.82 -12.39 -13.21
C LEU A 34 -10.13 -12.18 -12.45
N ARG A 35 -10.05 -11.69 -11.21
CA ARG A 35 -11.22 -11.44 -10.35
C ARG A 35 -10.93 -10.32 -9.37
N GLU A 36 -11.91 -9.46 -9.18
CA GLU A 36 -11.97 -8.48 -8.11
C GLU A 36 -13.09 -8.86 -7.14
N LYS A 37 -12.83 -8.76 -5.84
CA LYS A 37 -13.82 -8.98 -4.80
C LYS A 37 -13.72 -7.89 -3.73
N GLU A 38 -14.82 -7.24 -3.42
CA GLU A 38 -14.89 -6.31 -2.28
C GLU A 38 -14.79 -7.08 -0.95
N ALA A 39 -13.89 -6.63 -0.08
CA ALA A 39 -13.62 -7.25 1.23
C ALA A 39 -13.37 -6.18 2.30
N GLY A 40 -14.40 -5.90 3.10
CA GLY A 40 -14.32 -4.89 4.16
C GLY A 40 -14.22 -3.48 3.60
N ARG A 41 -13.12 -2.76 3.93
CA ARG A 41 -12.79 -1.44 3.39
C ARG A 41 -11.81 -1.49 2.20
N GLY A 42 -11.53 -2.69 1.68
CA GLY A 42 -10.58 -2.89 0.58
C GLY A 42 -11.07 -3.91 -0.44
N LYS A 43 -10.16 -4.36 -1.29
CA LYS A 43 -10.43 -5.31 -2.38
C LYS A 43 -9.42 -6.44 -2.38
N ASP A 44 -9.88 -7.65 -2.62
CA ASP A 44 -9.04 -8.82 -2.85
C ASP A 44 -9.00 -9.08 -4.37
N TYR A 45 -7.79 -9.25 -4.92
CA TYR A 45 -7.57 -9.49 -6.35
C TYR A 45 -7.00 -10.88 -6.57
N LEU A 46 -7.62 -11.62 -7.50
CA LEU A 46 -7.01 -12.81 -8.09
C LEU A 46 -6.28 -12.39 -9.36
N LEU A 47 -4.97 -12.55 -9.36
CA LEU A 47 -4.07 -12.08 -10.41
C LEU A 47 -3.39 -13.26 -11.10
N ARG A 48 -3.04 -13.09 -12.38
CA ARG A 48 -2.16 -13.98 -13.13
C ARG A 48 -0.94 -13.22 -13.60
N CYS A 49 0.25 -13.65 -13.20
CA CYS A 49 1.51 -13.07 -13.68
C CYS A 49 1.66 -13.28 -15.18
N GLU A 50 2.02 -12.23 -15.93
CA GLU A 50 2.20 -12.32 -17.38
C GLU A 50 3.53 -13.00 -17.77
N GLN A 51 4.52 -13.00 -16.87
CA GLN A 51 5.81 -13.66 -17.11
C GLN A 51 5.77 -15.17 -16.81
N CYS A 52 5.36 -15.56 -15.59
CA CYS A 52 5.41 -16.97 -15.15
C CYS A 52 4.05 -17.69 -15.19
N SER A 53 2.95 -17.00 -15.54
CA SER A 53 1.59 -17.54 -15.53
C SER A 53 1.07 -18.04 -14.16
N THR A 54 1.81 -17.81 -13.06
CA THR A 54 1.34 -18.16 -11.72
C THR A 54 0.10 -17.34 -11.38
N VAL A 55 -0.93 -18.02 -10.88
CA VAL A 55 -2.14 -17.39 -10.32
C VAL A 55 -1.98 -17.25 -8.82
N HIS A 56 -2.16 -16.04 -8.30
CA HIS A 56 -2.05 -15.76 -6.87
C HIS A 56 -3.06 -14.69 -6.44
N GLU A 57 -3.30 -14.60 -5.14
CA GLU A 57 -4.25 -13.66 -4.54
C GLU A 57 -3.50 -12.59 -3.76
N ILE A 58 -3.85 -11.32 -3.98
CA ILE A 58 -3.36 -10.20 -3.19
C ILE A 58 -4.52 -9.53 -2.45
N GLN A 59 -4.26 -9.09 -1.24
CA GLN A 59 -5.23 -8.39 -0.40
C GLN A 59 -4.89 -6.91 -0.40
N PHE A 60 -5.67 -6.12 -1.12
CA PHE A 60 -5.52 -4.67 -1.21
C PHE A 60 -6.50 -4.00 -0.24
N ARG A 61 -6.22 -4.16 1.06
CA ARG A 61 -7.06 -3.66 2.14
C ARG A 61 -6.21 -3.01 3.21
N ALA A 62 -6.70 -1.87 3.72
CA ALA A 62 -6.10 -1.24 4.88
C ALA A 62 -6.12 -2.21 6.07
N PRO A 63 -5.05 -2.27 6.88
CA PRO A 63 -5.06 -3.02 8.12
C PRO A 63 -6.24 -2.59 9.02
N PRO A 64 -6.77 -3.48 9.86
CA PRO A 64 -7.84 -3.12 10.78
C PRO A 64 -7.37 -2.06 11.79
N LEU A 65 -8.20 -1.04 12.01
CA LEU A 65 -7.99 -0.06 13.08
C LEU A 65 -8.11 -0.74 14.45
N LYS A 66 -7.16 -0.46 15.34
CA LYS A 66 -7.17 -0.85 16.75
C LYS A 66 -7.63 0.33 17.58
N ARG A 67 -8.66 0.12 18.41
CA ARG A 67 -9.16 1.16 19.32
C ARG A 67 -8.58 0.96 20.71
N VAL A 68 -7.73 1.89 21.13
CA VAL A 68 -7.06 1.82 22.44
C VAL A 68 -7.71 2.86 23.36
N PRO A 69 -8.27 2.44 24.51
CA PRO A 69 -8.76 3.39 25.51
C PRO A 69 -7.56 4.03 26.22
N PHE A 70 -7.53 5.36 26.26
CA PHE A 70 -6.49 6.15 26.91
C PHE A 70 -7.12 7.08 27.95
N MET A 71 -6.45 7.25 29.10
CA MET A 71 -6.82 8.29 30.05
C MET A 71 -5.97 9.53 29.77
N LEU A 72 -6.61 10.61 29.34
CA LEU A 72 -5.97 11.89 29.12
C LEU A 72 -6.22 12.79 30.32
N THR A 73 -5.15 13.25 30.94
CA THR A 73 -5.18 14.11 32.12
C THR A 73 -4.55 15.45 31.78
N ASP A 74 -5.34 16.52 31.89
CA ASP A 74 -4.90 17.90 31.77
C ASP A 74 -5.21 18.66 33.07
N GLY A 75 -4.16 18.87 33.87
CA GLY A 75 -4.27 19.47 35.20
C GLY A 75 -5.26 18.73 36.11
N PRO A 76 -6.32 19.39 36.59
CA PRO A 76 -7.33 18.77 37.45
C PRO A 76 -8.40 17.96 36.68
N ASN A 77 -8.40 18.01 35.35
CA ASN A 77 -9.39 17.33 34.52
C ASN A 77 -8.81 16.03 33.97
N SER A 78 -9.58 14.96 33.99
CA SER A 78 -9.22 13.69 33.36
C SER A 78 -10.42 13.10 32.65
N TYR A 79 -10.22 12.57 31.46
CA TYR A 79 -11.26 11.90 30.71
C TYR A 79 -10.71 10.67 29.97
N MET A 80 -11.61 9.72 29.73
CA MET A 80 -11.32 8.56 28.89
C MET A 80 -11.52 8.96 27.44
N ALA A 81 -10.44 8.90 26.66
CA ALA A 81 -10.46 8.99 25.21
C ALA A 81 -10.32 7.58 24.61
N THR A 82 -10.77 7.43 23.36
CA THR A 82 -10.47 6.24 22.55
C THR A 82 -9.66 6.73 21.35
N VAL A 83 -8.44 6.22 21.21
CA VAL A 83 -7.55 6.53 20.10
C VAL A 83 -7.63 5.39 19.09
N ASP A 84 -7.83 5.76 17.82
CA ASP A 84 -7.82 4.82 16.71
C ASP A 84 -6.39 4.76 16.17
N LEU A 85 -5.77 3.58 16.22
CA LEU A 85 -4.41 3.32 15.74
C LEU A 85 -4.43 2.33 14.59
N ASP A 86 -3.49 2.48 13.66
CA ASP A 86 -3.29 1.48 12.62
C ASP A 86 -2.64 0.20 13.20
N SER A 87 -2.69 -0.90 12.44
CA SER A 87 -2.23 -2.21 12.95
C SER A 87 -0.73 -2.29 13.18
N ASP A 88 0.02 -1.51 12.40
CA ASP A 88 1.47 -1.41 12.29
C ASP A 88 2.06 -0.20 13.01
N GLU A 89 1.22 0.58 13.67
CA GLU A 89 1.62 1.73 14.49
C GLU A 89 2.02 1.30 15.91
N TRP A 90 3.02 1.96 16.48
CA TRP A 90 3.53 1.76 17.83
C TRP A 90 3.40 3.07 18.61
N LEU A 91 2.99 2.98 19.88
CA LEU A 91 2.99 4.13 20.79
C LEU A 91 4.30 4.13 21.57
N ASP A 92 4.96 5.27 21.61
CA ASP A 92 6.15 5.52 22.42
C ASP A 92 5.92 6.62 23.45
N ILE A 93 6.83 6.70 24.41
CA ILE A 93 6.89 7.78 25.37
C ILE A 93 7.20 9.07 24.58
N ASP A 94 6.50 10.16 24.95
CA ASP A 94 6.59 11.49 24.30
C ASP A 94 5.89 11.63 22.94
N ASP A 95 5.09 10.63 22.52
CA ASP A 95 4.16 10.82 21.41
C ASP A 95 3.09 11.86 21.73
N VAL A 96 2.78 12.70 20.73
CA VAL A 96 1.80 13.79 20.82
C VAL A 96 0.59 13.44 19.97
N PHE A 97 -0.60 13.42 20.60
CA PHE A 97 -1.88 13.06 20.00
C PHE A 97 -2.82 14.26 19.88
#